data_AF-A0AAD6FQI7-F1
#
_entry.id   AF-A0AAD6FQI7-F1
#
_cell.length_a   1.000
_cell.length_b   1.000
_cell.length_c   1.000
_cell.angle_alpha   90.00
_cell.angle_beta   90.00
_cell.angle_gamma   90.00
#
_symmetry.space_group_name_H-M   'P 1'
#
loop_
_entity.id
_entity.type
_entity.pdbx_description
1 polymer ?
#
loop_
_entity_poly.entity_id
_entity_poly.type
_entity_poly.pdbx_seq_one_letter_code
_entity_poly.pdbx_strand_id
1 'polypeptide(L)'
;MSQNPEGSFTMVLPHQRKNCSFSIIYPVEIRLTDLSLGHAKSNELSPQRQLWSGCSGSGDYVELLGGNGVDTSMMFPVADLCFSLSGLAQMKIGCDNSVVRLVSSGNYINRVSFQYRLLEQSELPKTQENALDNFCSVE
;
A
#
# COMPACT_ATOMS: atom_id res chain seq x y z
N MET A 1 7.77 7.43 -11.58
CA MET A 1 8.26 6.06 -11.89
C MET A 1 9.73 6.02 -11.51
N SER A 2 10.14 5.05 -10.70
CA SER A 2 11.57 4.84 -10.45
C SER A 2 12.17 3.98 -11.55
N GLN A 3 13.38 4.30 -12.00
CA GLN A 3 14.11 3.53 -13.02
C GLN A 3 14.84 2.32 -12.40
N ASN A 4 15.02 2.29 -11.08
CA ASN A 4 15.69 1.21 -10.37
C ASN A 4 14.66 0.26 -9.72
N PRO A 5 14.95 -1.05 -9.69
CA PRO A 5 14.08 -2.06 -9.08
C PRO A 5 14.06 -2.01 -7.55
N GLU A 6 14.84 -1.11 -6.95
CA GLU A 6 14.87 -0.89 -5.51
C GLU A 6 15.11 0.58 -5.17
N GLY A 7 14.64 0.99 -3.99
CA GLY A 7 14.87 2.33 -3.47
C GLY A 7 13.91 2.71 -2.36
N SER A 8 13.91 4.00 -2.03
CA SER A 8 12.96 4.60 -1.09
C SER A 8 12.25 5.78 -1.76
N PHE A 9 10.96 5.92 -1.51
CA PHE A 9 10.17 7.04 -1.98
C PHE A 9 9.34 7.63 -0.84
N THR A 10 9.11 8.94 -0.91
CA THR A 10 8.26 9.66 0.03
C THR A 10 7.22 10.46 -0.74
N MET A 11 5.95 10.15 -0.52
CA MET A 11 4.83 10.96 -1.00
C MET A 11 4.42 11.94 0.09
N VAL A 12 4.21 13.19 -0.31
CA VAL A 12 3.69 14.25 0.57
C VAL A 12 2.56 14.97 -0.15
N LEU A 13 1.40 15.05 0.49
CA LEU A 13 0.21 15.76 0.04
C LEU A 13 -0.12 16.88 1.04
N PRO A 14 0.32 18.13 0.78
CA PRO A 14 0.08 19.24 1.69
C PRO A 14 -1.29 19.88 1.44
N HIS A 15 -2.25 19.70 2.37
CA HIS A 15 -3.57 20.37 2.36
C HIS A 15 -4.32 20.29 1.01
N GLN A 16 -4.18 19.17 0.30
CA GLN A 16 -4.82 18.96 -1.00
C GLN A 16 -5.77 17.78 -0.95
N ARG A 17 -7.03 18.01 -1.37
CA ARG A 17 -8.03 16.96 -1.53
C ARG A 17 -7.85 16.25 -2.87
N LYS A 18 -6.79 15.45 -2.97
CA LYS A 18 -6.40 14.70 -4.17
C LYS A 18 -5.75 13.39 -3.75
N ASN A 19 -5.74 12.43 -4.67
CA ASN A 19 -5.07 11.16 -4.47
C ASN A 19 -3.77 11.18 -5.27
N CYS A 20 -2.68 10.71 -4.67
CA CYS A 20 -1.39 10.53 -5.35
C CYS A 20 -1.05 9.05 -5.41
N SER A 21 -0.63 8.60 -6.58
CA SER A 21 -0.32 7.19 -6.85
C SER A 21 1.14 7.03 -7.24
N PHE A 22 1.80 6.01 -6.69
CA PHE A 22 3.10 5.55 -7.12
C PHE A 22 2.96 4.13 -7.66
N SER A 23 3.09 3.98 -8.98
CA SER A 23 2.97 2.68 -9.66
C SER A 23 4.32 2.00 -9.82
N ILE A 24 4.32 0.68 -9.57
CA ILE A 24 5.45 -0.23 -9.69
C ILE A 24 5.01 -1.35 -10.64
N ILE A 25 5.75 -1.54 -11.73
CA ILE A 25 5.37 -2.43 -12.85
C ILE A 25 6.11 -3.76 -12.79
N TYR A 26 6.33 -4.26 -11.57
CA TYR A 26 6.92 -5.56 -11.30
C TYR A 26 6.49 -6.05 -9.91
N PRO A 27 6.57 -7.37 -9.64
CA PRO A 27 6.34 -7.93 -8.32
C PRO A 27 7.28 -7.34 -7.28
N VAL A 28 6.75 -6.84 -6.16
CA VAL A 28 7.49 -5.94 -5.28
C VAL A 28 7.26 -6.23 -3.80
N GLU A 29 8.33 -6.11 -3.04
CA GLU A 29 8.28 -5.99 -1.60
C GLU A 29 8.26 -4.51 -1.21
N ILE A 30 7.23 -4.10 -0.49
CA ILE A 30 7.06 -2.73 -0.01
C ILE A 30 7.20 -2.74 1.51
N ARG A 31 8.09 -1.88 2.01
CA ARG A 31 8.32 -1.70 3.44
C ARG A 31 8.04 -0.25 3.81
N LEU A 32 6.98 -0.02 4.58
CA LEU A 32 6.65 1.30 5.08
C LEU A 32 7.63 1.69 6.18
N THR A 33 8.23 2.86 6.03
CA THR A 33 9.23 3.40 6.95
C THR A 33 8.71 4.56 7.78
N ASP A 34 7.76 5.33 7.25
CA ASP A 34 7.12 6.43 7.97
C ASP A 34 5.71 6.68 7.43
N LEU A 35 4.77 6.98 8.33
CA LEU A 35 3.39 7.29 7.97
C LEU A 35 2.83 8.35 8.92
N SER A 36 2.43 9.48 8.33
CA SER A 36 1.78 10.60 9.01
C SER A 36 0.52 10.96 8.25
N LEU A 37 -0.63 10.77 8.89
CA LEU A 37 -1.96 11.00 8.29
C LEU A 37 -2.81 11.90 9.18
N GLY A 38 -3.67 12.67 8.54
CA GLY A 38 -4.69 13.48 9.19
C GLY A 38 -5.78 12.66 9.87
N HIS A 39 -5.95 12.83 11.18
CA HIS A 39 -6.97 12.10 11.96
C HIS A 39 -6.88 10.57 11.88
N ALA A 40 -5.69 10.01 12.13
CA ALA A 40 -5.65 8.77 12.91
C ALA A 40 -6.17 9.12 14.32
N LYS A 41 -7.49 9.05 14.55
CA LYS A 41 -8.03 9.19 15.91
C LYS A 41 -7.28 8.18 16.78
N SER A 42 -6.53 8.71 17.73
CA SER A 42 -6.14 8.02 18.95
C SER A 42 -7.40 7.50 19.62
N ASN A 43 -7.84 6.31 19.23
CA ASN A 43 -8.82 5.52 19.95
C ASN A 43 -8.15 4.18 20.23
N GLU A 44 -7.93 3.94 21.52
CA GLU A 44 -7.54 2.66 22.09
C GLU A 44 -8.37 1.51 21.50
N LEU A 45 -7.85 0.80 20.49
CA LEU A 45 -8.47 -0.44 20.01
C LEU A 45 -7.38 -1.45 19.65
N SER A 46 -7.13 -2.35 20.60
CA SER A 46 -6.62 -3.72 20.49
C SER A 46 -5.53 -4.02 19.42
N PRO A 47 -4.29 -4.39 19.80
CA PRO A 47 -3.11 -4.44 18.91
C PRO A 47 -3.06 -5.48 17.77
N GLN A 48 -4.14 -6.17 17.37
CA GLN A 48 -3.90 -7.44 16.65
C GLN A 48 -4.91 -7.94 15.62
N ARG A 49 -6.02 -7.27 15.28
CA ARG A 49 -7.02 -7.91 14.38
C ARG A 49 -7.61 -7.09 13.23
N GLN A 50 -7.37 -5.78 13.12
CA GLN A 50 -7.96 -4.95 12.06
C GLN A 50 -6.91 -4.11 11.33
N LEU A 51 -5.74 -4.69 11.08
CA LEU A 51 -4.59 -3.98 10.52
C LEU A 51 -4.75 -3.63 9.03
N TRP A 52 -5.67 -4.29 8.33
CA TRP A 52 -5.75 -4.34 6.86
C TRP A 52 -7.18 -4.24 6.32
N SER A 53 -8.13 -3.71 7.11
CA SER A 53 -9.52 -3.65 6.68
C SER A 53 -10.24 -2.40 7.20
N GLY A 54 -10.56 -1.47 6.29
CA GLY A 54 -11.69 -0.54 6.47
C GLY A 54 -11.32 0.92 6.75
N CYS A 55 -10.19 1.40 6.22
CA CYS A 55 -9.76 2.80 6.32
C CYS A 55 -10.49 3.74 5.34
N SER A 56 -11.30 3.23 4.41
CA SER A 56 -12.05 4.07 3.44
C SER A 56 -12.93 5.15 4.11
N GLY A 57 -13.30 4.97 5.39
CA GLY A 57 -14.04 5.94 6.19
C GLY A 57 -13.21 6.97 6.98
N SER A 58 -11.87 6.84 7.05
CA SER A 58 -11.01 7.74 7.85
C SER A 58 -10.75 9.10 7.18
N GLY A 59 -11.05 9.21 5.89
CA GLY A 59 -10.79 10.41 5.08
C GLY A 59 -9.37 10.44 4.51
N ASP A 60 -8.35 10.27 5.35
CA ASP A 60 -6.94 10.18 4.96
C ASP A 60 -6.42 8.77 5.23
N TYR A 61 -5.89 8.12 4.19
CA TYR A 61 -5.34 6.76 4.28
C TYR A 61 -4.37 6.45 3.14
N VAL A 62 -3.58 5.40 3.30
CA VAL A 62 -2.75 4.80 2.25
C VAL A 62 -3.38 3.49 1.81
N GLU A 63 -3.43 3.27 0.50
CA GLU A 63 -3.97 2.08 -0.12
C GLU A 63 -2.87 1.40 -0.93
N LEU A 64 -2.76 0.08 -0.77
CA LEU A 64 -1.83 -0.77 -1.48
C LEU A 64 -2.65 -1.64 -2.44
N LEU A 65 -2.48 -1.40 -3.73
CA LEU A 65 -3.20 -2.09 -4.79
C LEU A 65 -2.27 -3.05 -5.52
N GLY A 66 -2.83 -4.16 -5.99
CA GLY A 66 -2.17 -5.13 -6.84
C GLY A 66 -3.07 -5.54 -8.00
N GLY A 67 -2.48 -5.77 -9.16
CA GLY A 67 -3.20 -6.31 -10.31
C GLY A 67 -2.30 -6.50 -11.52
N ASN A 68 -2.85 -7.08 -12.59
CA ASN A 68 -2.06 -7.38 -13.79
C ASN A 68 -2.20 -6.29 -14.87
N GLY A 69 -3.21 -5.41 -14.75
CA GLY A 69 -3.42 -4.28 -15.65
C GLY A 69 -2.73 -2.99 -15.20
N VAL A 70 -2.70 -2.00 -16.10
CA VAL A 70 -2.21 -0.63 -15.79
C VAL A 70 -3.28 0.29 -15.23
N ASP A 71 -4.56 -0.05 -15.42
CA ASP A 71 -5.68 0.72 -14.92
C ASP A 71 -5.85 0.50 -13.41
N THR A 72 -5.44 1.51 -12.63
CA THR A 72 -5.48 1.47 -11.17
C THR A 72 -6.89 1.46 -10.57
N SER A 73 -7.94 1.67 -11.37
CA SER A 73 -9.33 1.55 -10.93
C SER A 73 -9.82 0.09 -10.90
N MET A 74 -9.19 -0.77 -11.70
CA MET A 74 -9.49 -2.20 -11.81
C MET A 74 -8.57 -3.07 -10.95
N MET A 75 -7.61 -2.45 -10.23
CA MET A 75 -6.70 -3.16 -9.35
C MET A 75 -7.37 -3.55 -8.03
N PHE A 76 -6.96 -4.68 -7.47
CA PHE A 76 -7.46 -5.18 -6.20
C PHE A 76 -6.77 -4.47 -5.01
N PRO A 77 -7.52 -3.98 -4.01
CA PRO A 77 -6.95 -3.40 -2.80
C PRO A 77 -6.42 -4.50 -1.88
N VAL A 78 -5.10 -4.70 -1.91
CA VAL A 78 -4.39 -5.69 -1.09
C VAL A 78 -4.39 -5.29 0.38
N ALA A 79 -4.25 -3.99 0.68
CA ALA A 79 -4.39 -3.47 2.04
C ALA A 79 -4.70 -1.97 2.06
N ASP A 80 -5.28 -1.50 3.16
CA ASP A 80 -5.45 -0.09 3.50
C ASP A 80 -4.87 0.23 4.88
N LEU A 81 -4.37 1.46 5.05
CA LEU A 81 -3.60 1.89 6.21
C LEU A 81 -3.98 3.31 6.63
N CYS A 82 -4.47 3.46 7.85
CA CYS A 82 -4.95 4.74 8.39
C CYS A 82 -4.29 5.14 9.72
N PHE A 83 -3.32 4.39 10.22
CA PHE A 83 -2.61 4.71 11.47
C PHE A 83 -1.11 4.47 11.35
N SER A 84 -0.33 5.25 12.11
CA SER A 84 1.11 5.10 12.20
C SER A 84 1.43 3.77 12.88
N LEU A 85 2.03 2.84 12.14
CA LEU A 85 2.44 1.56 12.67
C LEU A 85 3.78 1.75 13.38
N SER A 86 3.78 1.66 14.72
CA SER A 86 4.99 1.51 15.53
C SER A 86 5.57 0.11 15.31
N GLY A 87 6.12 -0.11 14.12
CA GLY A 87 6.63 -1.38 13.62
C GLY A 87 6.54 -1.42 12.10
N LEU A 88 7.65 -1.64 11.42
CA LEU A 88 7.74 -1.57 9.96
C LEU A 88 6.76 -2.56 9.31
N ALA A 89 5.68 -2.06 8.72
CA ALA A 89 4.79 -2.88 7.91
C ALA A 89 5.51 -3.25 6.61
N GLN A 90 5.75 -4.53 6.42
CA GLN A 90 6.37 -5.10 5.23
C GLN A 90 5.36 -5.99 4.53
N MET A 91 5.17 -5.78 3.23
CA MET A 91 4.23 -6.54 2.42
C MET A 91 4.87 -6.94 1.10
N LYS A 92 4.58 -8.17 0.67
CA LYS A 92 5.02 -8.72 -0.61
C LYS A 92 3.82 -8.81 -1.54
N ILE A 93 3.89 -8.15 -2.68
CA ILE A 93 2.83 -8.15 -3.69
C ILE A 93 3.38 -8.85 -4.94
N GLY A 94 2.84 -10.03 -5.22
CA GLY A 94 3.25 -10.89 -6.33
C GLY A 94 2.61 -10.54 -7.67
N CYS A 95 1.84 -9.45 -7.78
CA CYS A 95 1.17 -9.05 -9.01
C CYS A 95 2.16 -8.40 -9.99
N ASP A 96 1.83 -8.40 -11.29
CA ASP A 96 2.66 -7.73 -12.30
C ASP A 96 2.77 -6.22 -12.05
N ASN A 97 1.69 -5.60 -11.56
CA ASN A 97 1.64 -4.20 -11.21
C ASN A 97 1.16 -4.02 -9.77
N SER A 98 1.78 -3.08 -9.07
CA SER A 98 1.41 -2.67 -7.73
C SER A 98 1.34 -1.15 -7.64
N VAL A 99 0.47 -0.62 -6.78
CA VAL A 99 0.33 0.83 -6.59
C VAL A 99 0.27 1.15 -5.11
N VAL A 100 1.08 2.13 -4.70
CA VAL A 100 0.91 2.82 -3.42
C VAL A 100 0.11 4.08 -3.68
N ARG A 101 -1.09 4.19 -3.13
CA ARG A 101 -1.98 5.35 -3.29
C ARG A 101 -2.16 6.06 -1.95
N LEU A 102 -1.77 7.32 -1.89
CA LEU A 102 -2.07 8.21 -0.76
C LEU A 102 -3.37 8.95 -1.05
N VAL A 103 -4.41 8.68 -0.26
CA VAL A 103 -5.73 9.31 -0.33
C VAL A 103 -5.81 10.42 0.72
N SER A 104 -6.24 11.61 0.29
CA SER A 104 -6.25 12.81 1.14
C SER A 104 -7.56 13.57 1.03
N SER A 105 -8.16 13.86 2.18
CA SER A 105 -9.30 14.75 2.39
C SER A 105 -8.96 16.23 2.19
N GLY A 106 -7.67 16.59 2.24
CA GLY A 106 -7.16 17.96 2.10
C GLY A 106 -7.12 18.77 3.40
N ASN A 107 -7.53 18.20 4.52
CA ASN A 107 -7.52 18.89 5.81
C ASN A 107 -6.14 18.90 6.49
N TYR A 108 -5.26 17.97 6.11
CA TYR A 108 -3.97 17.73 6.77
C TYR A 108 -2.82 17.64 5.76
N ILE A 109 -1.60 17.61 6.28
CA ILE A 109 -0.40 17.27 5.50
C ILE A 109 -0.18 15.78 5.66
N ASN A 110 -0.51 15.04 4.61
CA ASN A 110 -0.39 13.59 4.58
C ASN A 110 0.98 13.21 4.01
N ARG A 111 1.71 12.32 4.70
CA ARG A 111 3.03 11.85 4.29
C ARG A 111 3.16 10.36 4.48
N VAL A 112 3.68 9.69 3.46
CA VAL A 112 4.08 8.28 3.53
C VAL A 112 5.47 8.11 2.94
N SER A 113 6.35 7.44 3.68
CA SER A 113 7.65 6.99 3.21
C SER A 113 7.68 5.47 3.19
N PHE A 114 8.16 4.92 2.08
CA PHE A 114 8.30 3.48 1.91
C PHE A 114 9.56 3.16 1.12
N GLN A 115 10.11 1.99 1.42
CA GLN A 115 11.10 1.32 0.61
C GLN A 115 10.41 0.30 -0.29
N TYR A 116 10.97 0.08 -1.47
CA TYR A 116 10.53 -0.95 -2.39
C TYR A 116 11.75 -1.72 -2.90
N ARG A 117 11.60 -3.02 -3.12
CA ARG A 117 12.53 -3.82 -3.92
C ARG A 117 11.79 -4.85 -4.75
N LEU A 118 12.32 -5.17 -5.92
CA LEU A 118 11.88 -6.30 -6.73
C LEU A 118 11.92 -7.59 -5.91
N LEU A 119 10.83 -8.36 -5.96
CA LEU A 119 10.78 -9.69 -5.37
C LEU A 119 11.62 -10.67 -6.20
N GLU A 120 12.39 -11.51 -5.51
CA GLU A 120 13.07 -12.61 -6.19
C GLU A 120 12.06 -13.70 -6.61
N GLN A 121 12.38 -14.44 -7.68
CA GLN A 121 11.55 -15.55 -8.17
C GLN A 121 11.26 -16.60 -7.09
N SER A 122 12.17 -16.76 -6.13
CA SER A 122 12.04 -17.67 -4.98
C SER A 122 11.01 -17.21 -3.94
N GLU A 123 10.75 -15.91 -3.89
CA GLU A 123 9.85 -15.23 -2.95
C GLU A 123 8.45 -15.00 -3.50
N LEU A 124 8.29 -15.15 -4.82
CA LEU A 124 6.98 -15.14 -5.45
C LEU A 124 6.17 -16.34 -4.95
N PRO A 125 4.87 -16.17 -4.69
CA PRO A 125 4.01 -17.28 -4.33
C PRO A 125 4.08 -18.33 -5.44
N LYS A 126 4.72 -19.46 -5.16
CA LYS A 126 4.67 -20.63 -6.04
C LYS A 126 3.21 -21.03 -6.08
N THR A 127 2.61 -21.08 -7.27
CA THR A 127 1.25 -21.55 -7.47
C THR A 127 1.09 -22.91 -6.80
N GLN A 128 0.56 -22.91 -5.58
CA GLN A 128 0.28 -24.12 -4.82
C GLN A 128 -1.21 -24.07 -4.54
N GLU A 129 -1.91 -24.94 -5.27
CA GLU A 129 -3.27 -25.37 -4.96
C GLU A 129 -3.37 -25.51 -3.42
N ASN A 130 -4.27 -24.73 -2.80
CA ASN A 130 -4.60 -24.65 -1.36
C ASN A 130 -4.08 -23.47 -0.53
N ALA A 131 -3.47 -22.43 -1.10
CA ALA A 131 -3.30 -21.14 -0.40
C ALA A 131 -4.52 -20.23 -0.65
N LEU A 132 -5.28 -19.91 0.39
CA LEU A 132 -6.25 -18.81 0.35
C LEU A 132 -5.50 -17.50 0.06
N ASP A 133 -6.07 -16.74 -0.86
CA ASP A 133 -5.70 -15.38 -1.30
C ASP A 133 -4.62 -15.25 -2.40
N ASN A 134 -4.94 -15.76 -3.60
CA ASN A 134 -4.36 -15.24 -4.83
C ASN A 134 -4.97 -13.88 -5.20
N PHE A 135 -4.49 -12.80 -4.57
CA PHE A 135 -4.99 -11.43 -4.78
C PHE A 135 -4.87 -10.92 -6.23
N CYS A 136 -3.97 -11.51 -7.02
CA CYS A 136 -3.64 -11.10 -8.39
C CYS A 136 -4.34 -11.95 -9.47
N SER A 137 -5.18 -12.91 -9.09
CA SER A 137 -5.98 -13.72 -10.02
C SER A 137 -7.32 -13.04 -10.27
N VAL A 138 -7.33 -12.02 -11.12
CA VAL A 138 -8.59 -11.49 -11.67
C VAL A 138 -8.46 -11.47 -13.18
N GLU A 139 -9.25 -12.35 -13.82
CA GLU A 139 -9.56 -12.38 -15.26
C GLU A 139 -10.17 -11.06 -15.74
#